data_AF-A0A7W3IS83-F1
#
_entry.id   AF-A0A7W3IS83-F1
#
_cell.length_a   1.000
_cell.length_b   1.000
_cell.length_c   1.000
_cell.angle_alpha   90.00
_cell.angle_beta   90.00
_cell.angle_gamma   90.00
#
_symmetry.space_group_name_H-M   'P 1'
#
loop_
_entity.id
_entity.type
_entity.pdbx_description
1 polymer ?
#
loop_
_entity_poly.entity_id
_entity_poly.type
_entity_poly.pdbx_seq_one_letter_code
_entity_poly.pdbx_strand_id
1 'polypeptide(L)'
;MAQIHRATLDPGKLDLVEAWLSRQPWATLAGELTRVGAYRFDDPAGEVGVETFLVRSGDVVLQVPMTFRGAPLDGAEAFLMGTTEHSVLGTRWVYDGCGDPVWAATLTAAIRDGGRQAEELVETPDGPEARVPTVFVAGHPPTTSGGAGTEPADGTLPAVEQRDGLTVVRHAGVELTLARTAGALGDEPRPGTLVGHWADGDGVLAVLRTGPAVPDWYGQLSSALDTRMGFEVLELGAERVVGRMPVEGNTQPMGLWHGGASCVLAETLASIGAVAHALPDRLAVGVDLNATHHRSVRSGWVTGTATALRLGRTVAMYEVVLVDDDGRRVCTARVTCQLVAGPGQSSPR
;
A
#
# COMPACT_ATOMS: atom_id res chain seq x y z
N MET A 1 -10.97 -18.73 12.22
CA MET A 1 -12.06 -18.55 13.19
C MET A 1 -11.42 -18.06 14.47
N ALA A 2 -11.75 -16.83 14.89
CA ALA A 2 -11.19 -16.24 16.10
C ALA A 2 -12.08 -16.59 17.30
N GLN A 3 -11.53 -17.32 18.27
CA GLN A 3 -12.21 -17.60 19.54
C GLN A 3 -12.17 -16.36 20.45
N ILE A 4 -13.34 -15.90 20.90
CA ILE A 4 -13.43 -14.81 21.87
C ILE A 4 -13.76 -15.43 23.22
N HIS A 5 -12.76 -15.46 24.09
CA HIS A 5 -13.00 -15.72 25.49
C HIS A 5 -13.81 -14.58 26.11
N ARG A 6 -14.75 -14.91 26.99
CA ARG A 6 -15.44 -13.94 27.84
C ARG A 6 -14.46 -13.45 28.91
N ALA A 7 -13.56 -12.56 28.51
CA ALA A 7 -12.45 -12.09 29.31
C ALA A 7 -12.54 -10.60 29.61
N THR A 8 -12.18 -10.23 30.83
CA THR A 8 -11.85 -8.85 31.18
C THR A 8 -10.41 -8.55 30.78
N LEU A 9 -10.20 -7.30 30.34
CA LEU A 9 -8.91 -6.71 30.01
C LEU A 9 -8.71 -5.48 30.90
N ASP A 10 -7.55 -5.37 31.54
CA ASP A 10 -7.17 -4.23 32.36
C ASP A 10 -5.70 -3.83 32.09
N PRO A 11 -5.42 -2.61 31.57
CA PRO A 11 -6.38 -1.65 31.02
C PRO A 11 -7.19 -2.22 29.84
N GLY A 12 -8.36 -1.64 29.57
CA GLY A 12 -9.21 -2.02 28.47
C GLY A 12 -8.65 -1.61 27.11
N LYS A 13 -9.19 -2.19 26.03
CA LYS A 13 -8.74 -1.87 24.65
C LYS A 13 -8.90 -0.38 24.31
N LEU A 14 -10.02 0.24 24.71
CA LEU A 14 -10.24 1.66 24.45
C LEU A 14 -9.29 2.56 25.26
N ASP A 15 -8.98 2.20 26.50
CA ASP A 15 -8.01 2.93 27.33
C ASP A 15 -6.62 2.93 26.68
N LEU A 16 -6.19 1.77 26.16
CA LEU A 16 -4.94 1.65 25.41
C LEU A 16 -4.95 2.49 24.12
N VAL A 17 -6.08 2.50 23.40
CA VAL A 17 -6.24 3.31 22.18
C VAL A 17 -6.17 4.80 22.49
N GLU A 18 -6.85 5.27 23.53
CA GLU A 18 -6.83 6.68 23.94
C GLU A 18 -5.43 7.13 24.38
N ALA A 19 -4.76 6.33 25.21
CA ALA A 19 -3.40 6.59 25.66
C ALA A 19 -2.37 6.53 24.51
N TRP A 20 -2.62 5.73 23.48
CA TRP A 20 -1.78 5.69 22.29
C TRP A 20 -2.00 6.91 21.39
N LEU A 21 -3.25 7.19 21.02
CA LEU A 21 -3.62 8.27 20.11
C LEU A 21 -3.20 9.65 20.63
N SER A 22 -3.33 9.90 21.94
CA SER A 22 -2.89 11.15 22.56
C SER A 22 -1.39 11.45 22.39
N ARG A 23 -0.57 10.44 22.07
CA ARG A 23 0.88 10.58 21.81
C ARG A 23 1.21 10.66 20.33
N GLN A 24 0.24 10.50 19.44
CA GLN A 24 0.49 10.45 18.00
C GLN A 24 0.43 11.85 17.38
N PRO A 25 1.46 12.27 16.62
CA PRO A 25 1.47 13.60 16.00
C PRO A 25 0.41 13.76 14.90
N TRP A 26 -0.06 12.65 14.33
CA TRP A 26 -1.09 12.63 13.29
C TRP A 26 -2.52 12.59 13.84
N ALA A 27 -2.70 12.35 15.15
CA ALA A 27 -4.03 12.26 15.77
C ALA A 27 -4.38 13.58 16.47
N THR A 28 -5.29 14.35 15.89
CA THR A 28 -5.91 15.49 16.59
C THR A 28 -7.25 15.04 17.16
N LEU A 29 -7.28 14.80 18.48
CA LEU A 29 -8.49 14.34 19.16
C LEU A 29 -9.42 15.51 19.49
N ALA A 30 -10.71 15.33 19.21
CA ALA A 30 -11.79 16.25 19.53
C ALA A 30 -12.83 15.55 20.42
N GLY A 31 -12.81 15.85 21.72
CA GLY A 31 -13.73 15.28 22.68
C GLY A 31 -13.44 13.81 23.03
N GLU A 32 -14.44 13.14 23.61
CA GLU A 32 -14.36 11.75 24.06
C GLU A 32 -14.30 10.77 22.88
N LEU A 33 -13.48 9.72 23.01
CA LEU A 33 -13.40 8.66 22.02
C LEU A 33 -14.56 7.67 22.18
N THR A 34 -15.29 7.44 21.09
CA THR A 34 -16.36 6.44 21.06
C THR A 34 -16.04 5.34 20.06
N ARG A 35 -16.36 4.08 20.40
CA ARG A 35 -16.14 2.96 19.48
C ARG A 35 -17.22 2.94 18.40
N VAL A 36 -16.80 2.99 17.14
CA VAL A 36 -17.66 2.79 15.97
C VAL A 36 -17.81 1.29 15.67
N GLY A 37 -16.69 0.57 15.67
CA GLY A 37 -16.68 -0.86 15.40
C GLY A 37 -15.26 -1.44 15.41
N ALA A 38 -15.14 -2.71 15.05
CA ALA A 38 -13.85 -3.33 14.76
C ALA A 38 -14.02 -4.44 13.71
N TYR A 39 -12.90 -4.77 13.06
CA TYR A 39 -12.73 -5.97 12.24
C TYR A 39 -11.42 -6.66 12.60
N ARG A 40 -11.28 -7.93 12.26
CA ARG A 40 -10.09 -8.73 12.55
C ARG A 40 -9.75 -9.70 11.44
N PHE A 41 -8.50 -10.13 11.41
CA PHE A 41 -8.02 -11.23 10.58
C PHE A 41 -7.43 -12.31 11.47
N ASP A 42 -7.49 -13.56 11.00
CA ASP A 42 -6.83 -14.67 11.68
C ASP A 42 -5.33 -14.65 11.37
N ASP A 43 -4.50 -14.68 12.41
CA ASP A 43 -3.09 -15.05 12.26
C ASP A 43 -3.02 -16.54 11.87
N PRO A 44 -2.39 -16.91 10.74
CA PRO A 44 -2.24 -18.31 10.33
C PRO A 44 -1.54 -19.19 11.37
N ALA A 45 -0.67 -18.61 12.21
CA ALA A 45 -0.02 -19.33 13.30
C ALA A 45 -0.88 -19.42 14.56
N GLY A 46 -1.91 -18.57 14.69
CA GLY A 46 -2.80 -18.52 15.85
C GLY A 46 -2.19 -17.91 17.11
N GLU A 47 -1.03 -17.24 17.00
CA GLU A 47 -0.26 -16.73 18.14
C GLU A 47 -0.53 -15.25 18.43
N VAL A 48 -0.91 -14.50 17.40
CA VAL A 48 -1.13 -13.05 17.49
C VAL A 48 -2.58 -12.70 17.20
N GLY A 49 -3.23 -12.00 18.13
CA GLY A 49 -4.54 -11.41 17.84
C GLY A 49 -4.38 -10.18 16.95
N VAL A 50 -5.01 -10.16 15.77
CA VAL A 50 -4.93 -9.03 14.82
C VAL A 50 -6.30 -8.37 14.67
N GLU A 51 -6.47 -7.19 15.26
CA GLU A 51 -7.76 -6.50 15.31
C GLU A 51 -7.59 -5.00 15.02
N THR A 52 -8.43 -4.44 14.16
CA THR A 52 -8.44 -3.00 13.88
C THR A 52 -9.71 -2.37 14.44
N PHE A 53 -9.54 -1.34 15.26
CA PHE A 53 -10.62 -0.53 15.79
C PHE A 53 -10.93 0.65 14.87
N LEU A 54 -12.22 0.92 14.70
CA LEU A 54 -12.71 2.22 14.25
C LEU A 54 -13.21 2.99 15.47
N VAL A 55 -12.58 4.13 15.76
CA VAL A 55 -12.96 5.02 16.86
C VAL A 55 -13.30 6.40 16.35
N ARG A 56 -14.31 7.03 16.95
CA ARG A 56 -14.76 8.37 16.59
C ARG A 56 -14.22 9.39 17.57
N SER A 57 -13.67 10.48 17.03
CA SER A 57 -13.24 11.67 17.76
C SER A 57 -13.83 12.89 17.03
N GLY A 58 -14.84 13.53 17.64
CA GLY A 58 -15.66 14.53 16.95
C GLY A 58 -16.34 13.93 15.72
N ASP A 59 -16.15 14.58 14.57
CA ASP A 59 -16.72 14.15 13.28
C ASP A 59 -15.80 13.16 12.52
N VAL A 60 -14.63 12.85 13.07
CA VAL A 60 -13.62 12.03 12.40
C VAL A 60 -13.67 10.60 12.92
N VAL A 61 -13.62 9.63 11.99
CA VAL A 61 -13.41 8.21 12.31
C VAL A 61 -11.94 7.86 12.07
N LEU A 62 -11.27 7.35 13.10
CA LEU A 62 -9.87 6.96 13.08
C LEU A 62 -9.73 5.42 13.05
N GLN A 63 -8.77 4.94 12.27
CA GLN A 63 -8.36 3.53 12.24
C GLN A 63 -7.18 3.29 13.18
N VAL A 64 -7.34 2.34 14.10
CA VAL A 64 -6.30 1.94 15.05
C VAL A 64 -6.10 0.44 14.98
N PRO A 65 -5.16 -0.04 14.15
CA PRO A 65 -4.77 -1.44 14.14
C PRO A 65 -4.06 -1.80 15.43
N MET A 66 -4.40 -2.95 15.98
CA MET A 66 -3.86 -3.48 17.23
C MET A 66 -3.43 -4.93 17.02
N THR A 67 -2.23 -5.26 17.51
CA THR A 67 -1.83 -6.66 17.69
C THR A 67 -1.69 -7.00 19.15
N PHE A 68 -2.11 -8.22 19.52
CA PHE A 68 -2.04 -8.75 20.88
C PHE A 68 -1.09 -9.95 20.91
N ARG A 69 0.04 -9.81 21.59
CA ARG A 69 1.08 -10.85 21.69
C ARG A 69 1.21 -11.39 23.11
N GLY A 70 1.57 -12.67 23.22
CA GLY A 70 1.87 -13.32 24.51
C GLY A 70 3.26 -13.03 25.08
N ALA A 71 4.11 -12.33 24.32
CA ALA A 71 5.46 -11.89 24.72
C ALA A 71 5.80 -10.57 24.02
N PRO A 72 6.78 -9.80 24.52
CA PRO A 72 7.30 -8.63 23.83
C PRO A 72 7.81 -8.98 22.42
N LEU A 73 7.63 -8.05 21.48
CA LEU A 73 8.21 -8.07 20.15
C LEU A 73 9.49 -7.20 20.15
N ASP A 74 10.64 -7.85 20.01
CA ASP A 74 11.96 -7.21 20.01
C ASP A 74 12.08 -6.16 18.90
N GLY A 75 12.51 -4.94 19.25
CA GLY A 75 12.73 -3.84 18.29
C GLY A 75 11.48 -3.05 17.92
N ALA A 76 10.29 -3.46 18.39
CA ALA A 76 9.02 -2.79 18.12
C ALA A 76 8.58 -1.84 19.26
N GLU A 77 9.50 -1.42 20.14
CA GLU A 77 9.18 -0.61 21.32
C GLU A 77 8.52 0.72 20.95
N ALA A 78 8.89 1.30 19.80
CA ALA A 78 8.29 2.52 19.26
C ALA A 78 6.79 2.38 18.95
N PHE A 79 6.30 1.15 18.74
CA PHE A 79 4.91 0.84 18.40
C PHE A 79 4.14 0.25 19.59
N LEU A 80 4.77 0.10 20.76
CA LEU A 80 4.10 -0.45 21.93
C LEU A 80 3.05 0.55 22.44
N MET A 81 1.78 0.16 22.34
CA MET A 81 0.66 0.91 22.91
C MET A 81 0.64 0.75 24.44
N GLY A 82 0.90 -0.45 24.92
CA GLY A 82 0.99 -0.79 26.34
C GLY A 82 0.85 -2.30 26.59
N THR A 83 0.62 -2.66 27.84
CA THR A 83 0.33 -4.03 28.26
C THR A 83 -1.08 -4.09 28.87
N THR A 84 -1.74 -5.23 28.75
CA THR A 84 -3.04 -5.49 29.37
C THR A 84 -3.08 -6.88 29.98
N GLU A 85 -3.74 -7.02 31.14
CA GLU A 85 -3.97 -8.30 31.79
C GLU A 85 -5.24 -8.95 31.26
N HIS A 86 -5.09 -10.07 30.56
CA HIS A 86 -6.20 -10.87 30.07
C HIS A 86 -6.53 -11.98 31.08
N SER A 87 -7.72 -11.95 31.64
CA SER A 87 -8.17 -12.93 32.67
C SER A 87 -7.93 -14.42 32.31
N VAL A 88 -7.99 -14.78 31.02
CA VAL A 88 -7.69 -16.15 30.53
C VAL A 88 -6.25 -16.34 30.05
N LEU A 89 -5.70 -15.41 29.26
CA LEU A 89 -4.43 -15.59 28.56
C LEU A 89 -3.22 -15.04 29.34
N GLY A 90 -3.44 -14.26 30.40
CA GLY A 90 -2.41 -13.54 31.15
C GLY A 90 -2.00 -12.21 30.50
N THR A 91 -0.84 -11.67 30.89
CA THR A 91 -0.30 -10.43 30.33
C THR A 91 -0.18 -10.51 28.81
N ARG A 92 -0.69 -9.49 28.12
CA ARG A 92 -0.57 -9.30 26.67
C ARG A 92 0.17 -8.01 26.38
N TRP A 93 1.08 -8.05 25.39
CA TRP A 93 1.74 -6.88 24.83
C TRP A 93 0.95 -6.41 23.62
N VAL A 94 0.56 -5.13 23.63
CA VAL A 94 -0.32 -4.55 22.63
C VAL A 94 0.42 -3.52 21.81
N TYR A 95 0.47 -3.71 20.51
CA TYR A 95 1.20 -2.83 19.57
C TYR A 95 0.24 -2.16 18.59
N ASP A 96 0.62 -0.98 18.10
CA ASP A 96 0.09 -0.43 16.87
C ASP A 96 0.46 -1.39 15.73
N GLY A 97 -0.54 -2.02 15.13
CA GLY A 97 -0.34 -3.11 14.19
C GLY A 97 0.53 -2.73 13.00
N CYS A 98 0.63 -1.44 12.64
CA CYS A 98 1.53 -0.99 11.58
C CYS A 98 3.02 -1.34 11.81
N GLY A 99 3.45 -1.49 13.07
CA GLY A 99 4.81 -1.92 13.42
C GLY A 99 4.98 -3.43 13.57
N ASP A 100 3.92 -4.21 13.35
CA ASP A 100 3.90 -5.66 13.59
C ASP A 100 3.89 -6.44 12.25
N PRO A 101 4.85 -7.35 12.02
CA PRO A 101 4.92 -8.08 10.75
C PRO A 101 3.75 -9.04 10.54
N VAL A 102 3.09 -9.52 11.59
CA VAL A 102 1.91 -10.38 11.48
C VAL A 102 0.69 -9.59 11.01
N TRP A 103 0.52 -8.36 11.50
CA TRP A 103 -0.50 -7.46 10.97
C TRP A 103 -0.26 -7.13 9.49
N ALA A 104 0.99 -6.82 9.11
CA ALA A 104 1.33 -6.50 7.73
C ALA A 104 1.07 -7.70 6.80
N ALA A 105 1.42 -8.91 7.21
CA ALA A 105 1.19 -10.14 6.45
C ALA A 105 -0.32 -10.46 6.31
N THR A 106 -1.09 -10.38 7.40
CA THR A 106 -2.53 -10.67 7.41
C THR A 106 -3.34 -9.67 6.58
N LEU A 107 -3.03 -8.36 6.68
CA LEU A 107 -3.69 -7.34 5.86
C LEU A 107 -3.34 -7.49 4.37
N THR A 108 -2.07 -7.81 4.07
CA THR A 108 -1.62 -8.08 2.70
C THR A 108 -2.38 -9.26 2.10
N ALA A 109 -2.49 -10.38 2.81
CA ALA A 109 -3.23 -11.55 2.38
C ALA A 109 -4.72 -11.23 2.18
N ALA A 110 -5.33 -10.51 3.12
CA ALA A 110 -6.73 -10.11 3.00
C ALA A 110 -7.00 -9.30 1.72
N ILE A 111 -6.14 -8.35 1.35
CA ILE A 111 -6.32 -7.59 0.10
C ILE A 111 -6.04 -8.45 -1.13
N ARG A 112 -4.93 -9.19 -1.12
CA ARG A 112 -4.46 -9.99 -2.26
C ARG A 112 -5.43 -11.10 -2.63
N ASP A 113 -6.02 -11.75 -1.63
CA ASP A 113 -6.86 -12.94 -1.81
C ASP A 113 -8.36 -12.60 -1.81
N GLY A 114 -8.72 -11.32 -1.73
CA GLY A 114 -10.11 -10.89 -1.63
C GLY A 114 -10.78 -11.32 -0.34
N GLY A 115 -10.00 -11.43 0.73
CA GLY A 115 -10.42 -11.85 2.06
C GLY A 115 -11.40 -10.87 2.71
N ARG A 116 -12.09 -11.39 3.72
CA ARG A 116 -13.05 -10.65 4.57
C ARG A 116 -12.63 -10.75 6.02
N GLN A 117 -13.27 -9.98 6.90
CA GLN A 117 -13.08 -10.11 8.34
C GLN A 117 -13.33 -11.55 8.79
N ALA A 118 -12.56 -12.01 9.78
CA ALA A 118 -12.75 -13.33 10.36
C ALA A 118 -14.11 -13.43 11.09
N GLU A 119 -14.71 -14.61 11.05
CA GLU A 119 -15.88 -14.91 11.87
C GLU A 119 -15.49 -14.97 13.35
N GLU A 120 -16.28 -14.28 14.17
CA GLU A 120 -16.11 -14.17 15.61
C GLU A 120 -17.08 -15.13 16.31
N LEU A 121 -16.55 -16.09 17.06
CA LEU A 121 -17.34 -16.96 17.93
C LEU A 121 -17.17 -16.53 19.38
N VAL A 122 -18.27 -16.19 20.04
CA VAL A 122 -18.30 -15.85 21.47
C VAL A 122 -18.73 -17.08 22.25
N GLU A 123 -17.96 -17.44 23.28
CA GLU A 123 -18.36 -18.52 24.19
C GLU A 123 -19.56 -18.08 25.03
N THR A 124 -20.71 -18.75 24.85
CA THR A 124 -21.89 -18.62 25.70
C THR A 124 -22.08 -19.90 26.53
N PRO A 125 -22.88 -19.86 27.62
CA PRO A 125 -23.20 -21.06 28.39
C PRO A 125 -23.84 -22.19 27.56
N ASP A 126 -24.48 -21.84 26.45
CA ASP A 126 -25.20 -22.75 25.56
C ASP A 126 -24.35 -23.21 24.36
N GLY A 127 -23.09 -22.75 24.26
CA GLY A 127 -22.12 -23.08 23.22
C GLY A 127 -21.50 -21.83 22.55
N PRO A 128 -20.58 -22.00 21.60
CA PRO A 128 -20.06 -20.88 20.83
C PRO A 128 -21.12 -20.31 19.88
N GLU A 129 -21.40 -19.01 19.98
CA GLU A 129 -22.34 -18.29 19.12
C GLU A 129 -21.61 -17.30 18.21
N ALA A 130 -22.05 -17.22 16.95
CA ALA A 130 -21.49 -16.26 16.00
C ALA A 130 -21.90 -14.83 16.34
N ARG A 131 -20.91 -13.96 16.51
CA ARG A 131 -21.09 -12.53 16.71
C ARG A 131 -21.21 -11.84 15.37
N VAL A 132 -22.27 -11.05 15.19
CA VAL A 132 -22.44 -10.21 14.01
C VAL A 132 -21.31 -9.17 13.96
N PRO A 133 -20.54 -9.08 12.85
CA PRO A 133 -19.50 -8.07 12.69
C PRO A 133 -20.06 -6.65 12.75
N THR A 134 -19.28 -5.74 13.35
CA THR A 134 -19.62 -4.29 13.39
C THR A 134 -19.02 -3.51 12.24
N VAL A 135 -17.94 -4.05 11.65
CA VAL A 135 -17.30 -3.53 10.45
C VAL A 135 -17.15 -4.70 9.48
N PHE A 136 -17.64 -4.52 8.27
CA PHE A 136 -17.50 -5.46 7.17
C PHE A 136 -16.38 -4.98 6.26
N VAL A 137 -15.39 -5.82 6.00
CA VAL A 137 -14.29 -5.50 5.10
C VAL A 137 -14.20 -6.49 3.96
N ALA A 138 -13.78 -6.01 2.79
CA ALA A 138 -13.51 -6.84 1.63
C ALA A 138 -12.22 -6.38 0.95
N GLY A 139 -11.32 -7.33 0.69
CA GLY A 139 -10.17 -7.13 -0.17
C GLY A 139 -10.60 -7.07 -1.64
N HIS A 140 -9.99 -6.18 -2.39
CA HIS A 140 -10.07 -6.11 -3.85
C HIS A 140 -8.71 -6.51 -4.41
N PRO A 141 -8.54 -7.73 -4.95
CA PRO A 141 -7.25 -8.21 -5.46
C PRO A 141 -6.64 -7.27 -6.51
N PRO A 142 -5.30 -7.10 -6.52
CA PRO A 142 -4.60 -6.44 -7.62
C PRO A 142 -4.83 -7.15 -8.96
N THR A 143 -4.80 -6.41 -10.07
CA THR A 143 -4.99 -6.95 -11.42
C THR A 143 -3.81 -7.79 -11.92
N THR A 144 -2.63 -7.63 -11.33
CA THR A 144 -1.44 -8.43 -11.62
C THR A 144 -1.27 -9.51 -10.56
N SER A 145 -1.61 -10.75 -10.92
CA SER A 145 -1.34 -11.95 -10.13
C SER A 145 0.14 -12.33 -10.20
N GLY A 146 1.00 -11.52 -9.58
CA GLY A 146 2.38 -11.88 -9.30
C GLY A 146 2.42 -12.78 -8.07
N GLY A 147 2.41 -14.09 -8.28
CA GLY A 147 2.46 -15.09 -7.22
C GLY A 147 3.76 -15.01 -6.41
N ALA A 148 3.61 -14.64 -5.14
CA ALA A 148 4.36 -15.26 -4.06
C ALA A 148 3.30 -15.66 -3.03
N GLY A 149 3.29 -16.94 -2.66
CA GLY A 149 2.48 -17.40 -1.54
C GLY A 149 2.77 -16.54 -0.31
N THR A 150 1.83 -16.54 0.63
CA THR A 150 2.02 -15.93 1.95
C THR A 150 3.20 -16.64 2.61
N GLU A 151 4.42 -16.13 2.43
CA GLU A 151 5.53 -16.57 3.27
C GLU A 151 5.21 -16.09 4.70
N PRO A 152 5.44 -16.94 5.71
CA PRO A 152 5.31 -16.50 7.09
C PRO A 152 6.09 -15.21 7.29
N ALA A 153 5.59 -14.31 8.14
CA ALA A 153 6.36 -13.17 8.59
C ALA A 153 7.74 -13.67 9.04
N ASP A 154 8.80 -13.25 8.35
CA ASP A 154 10.18 -13.74 8.57
C ASP A 154 10.80 -13.21 9.88
N GLY A 155 9.98 -12.58 10.72
CA GLY A 155 10.37 -11.91 11.95
C GLY A 155 10.95 -10.51 11.74
N THR A 156 11.20 -10.08 10.49
CA THR A 156 11.69 -8.73 10.20
C THR A 156 10.60 -7.71 10.46
N LEU A 157 10.93 -6.67 11.22
CA LEU A 157 9.97 -5.60 11.48
C LEU A 157 9.66 -4.80 10.22
N PRO A 158 8.40 -4.38 10.02
CA PRO A 158 8.04 -3.47 8.95
C PRO A 158 8.77 -2.12 9.07
N ALA A 159 9.17 -1.53 7.95
CA ALA A 159 9.56 -0.13 7.91
C ALA A 159 8.29 0.73 7.81
N VAL A 160 8.12 1.67 8.75
CA VAL A 160 6.89 2.47 8.89
C VAL A 160 7.17 3.95 8.72
N GLU A 161 6.39 4.61 7.89
CA GLU A 161 6.46 6.06 7.63
C GLU A 161 5.07 6.69 7.79
N GLN A 162 4.99 7.84 8.44
CA GLN A 162 3.75 8.62 8.57
C GLN A 162 3.70 9.70 7.49
N ARG A 163 2.56 9.83 6.79
CA ARG A 163 2.33 10.82 5.73
C ARG A 163 0.92 11.40 5.85
N ASP A 164 0.77 12.61 6.39
CA ASP A 164 -0.47 13.41 6.41
C ASP A 164 -1.77 12.59 6.58
N GLY A 165 -1.94 11.92 7.73
CA GLY A 165 -3.13 11.11 8.02
C GLY A 165 -3.13 9.70 7.41
N LEU A 166 -2.03 9.30 6.77
CA LEU A 166 -1.76 7.96 6.27
C LEU A 166 -0.55 7.36 6.98
N THR A 167 -0.52 6.03 7.08
CA THR A 167 0.68 5.28 7.47
C THR A 167 1.09 4.36 6.32
N VAL A 168 2.34 4.51 5.86
CA VAL A 168 2.95 3.64 4.86
C VAL A 168 3.78 2.59 5.59
N VAL A 169 3.52 1.32 5.28
CA VAL A 169 4.17 0.15 5.90
C VAL A 169 4.81 -0.68 4.79
N ARG A 170 6.12 -0.87 4.86
CA ARG A 170 6.89 -1.70 3.92
C ARG A 170 7.34 -2.97 4.61
N HIS A 171 6.95 -4.12 4.06
CA HIS A 171 7.27 -5.43 4.62
C HIS A 171 7.21 -6.49 3.52
N ALA A 172 8.12 -7.46 3.54
CA ALA A 172 8.15 -8.58 2.59
C ALA A 172 7.98 -8.17 1.09
N GLY A 173 8.63 -7.06 0.69
CA GLY A 173 8.62 -6.58 -0.69
C GLY A 173 7.33 -5.91 -1.17
N VAL A 174 6.37 -5.63 -0.27
CA VAL A 174 5.14 -4.88 -0.58
C VAL A 174 5.06 -3.57 0.20
N GLU A 175 4.24 -2.64 -0.30
CA GLU A 175 3.86 -1.40 0.38
C GLU A 175 2.36 -1.43 0.72
N LEU A 176 2.04 -1.31 2.00
CA LEU A 176 0.69 -1.05 2.50
C LEU A 176 0.56 0.43 2.85
N THR A 177 -0.49 1.08 2.40
CA THR A 177 -0.87 2.42 2.87
C THR A 177 -2.19 2.32 3.63
N LEU A 178 -2.17 2.58 4.93
CA LEU A 178 -3.34 2.62 5.80
C LEU A 178 -3.86 4.05 5.94
N ALA A 179 -5.16 4.25 5.80
CA ALA A 179 -5.80 5.51 6.17
C ALA A 179 -5.96 5.59 7.70
N ARG A 180 -5.20 6.44 8.40
CA ARG A 180 -5.45 6.67 9.84
C ARG A 180 -6.76 7.38 10.09
N THR A 181 -7.19 8.20 9.15
CA THR A 181 -8.51 8.84 9.12
C THR A 181 -9.34 8.25 7.99
N ALA A 182 -10.53 7.73 8.29
CA ALA A 182 -11.46 7.23 7.28
C ALA A 182 -11.75 8.33 6.23
N GLY A 183 -11.81 7.93 4.96
CA GLY A 183 -11.96 8.84 3.81
C GLY A 183 -10.64 9.38 3.24
N ALA A 184 -9.50 9.25 3.94
CA ALA A 184 -8.21 9.79 3.46
C ALA A 184 -7.69 9.14 2.16
N LEU A 185 -8.17 7.94 1.82
CA LEU A 185 -7.80 7.21 0.58
C LEU A 185 -8.88 7.26 -0.51
N GLY A 186 -9.93 8.07 -0.28
CA GLY A 186 -11.15 8.11 -1.08
C GLY A 186 -12.08 6.92 -0.81
N ASP A 187 -13.22 6.94 -1.49
CA ASP A 187 -14.29 5.96 -1.24
C ASP A 187 -14.34 4.86 -2.31
N GLU A 188 -13.81 5.13 -3.51
CA GLU A 188 -13.93 4.23 -4.65
C GLU A 188 -13.05 2.98 -4.51
N PRO A 189 -13.67 1.78 -4.50
CA PRO A 189 -12.94 0.52 -4.55
C PRO A 189 -12.12 0.41 -5.84
N ARG A 190 -10.88 -0.05 -5.72
CA ARG A 190 -10.00 -0.29 -6.86
C ARG A 190 -9.11 -1.51 -6.61
N PRO A 191 -8.52 -2.12 -7.65
CA PRO A 191 -7.59 -3.22 -7.45
C PRO A 191 -6.49 -2.86 -6.46
N GLY A 192 -6.24 -3.74 -5.49
CA GLY A 192 -5.30 -3.52 -4.40
C GLY A 192 -5.86 -2.77 -3.20
N THR A 193 -7.17 -2.62 -3.00
CA THR A 193 -7.72 -1.95 -1.80
C THR A 193 -8.39 -2.89 -0.80
N LEU A 194 -8.31 -2.54 0.49
CA LEU A 194 -9.27 -3.01 1.50
C LEU A 194 -10.36 -1.95 1.63
N VAL A 195 -11.61 -2.35 1.43
CA VAL A 195 -12.79 -1.47 1.60
C VAL A 195 -13.54 -1.89 2.85
N GLY A 196 -13.96 -0.93 3.66
CA GLY A 196 -14.72 -1.15 4.89
C GLY A 196 -16.10 -0.51 4.84
N HIS A 197 -17.06 -1.13 5.52
CA HIS A 197 -18.41 -0.61 5.74
C HIS A 197 -18.77 -0.77 7.23
N TRP A 198 -19.31 0.26 7.85
CA TRP A 198 -19.78 0.28 9.24
C TRP A 198 -21.12 1.02 9.33
N ALA A 199 -21.65 1.18 10.54
CA ALA A 199 -23.04 1.62 10.75
C ALA A 199 -23.41 2.96 10.08
N ASP A 200 -22.47 3.89 9.99
CA ASP A 200 -22.69 5.26 9.50
C ASP A 200 -21.59 5.73 8.54
N GLY A 201 -20.91 4.80 7.85
CA GLY A 201 -19.93 5.13 6.82
C GLY A 201 -19.30 3.94 6.13
N ASP A 202 -18.57 4.23 5.07
CA ASP A 202 -17.80 3.30 4.26
C ASP A 202 -16.55 4.01 3.67
N GLY A 203 -15.67 3.23 3.05
CA GLY A 203 -14.54 3.79 2.29
C GLY A 203 -13.33 2.88 2.18
N VAL A 204 -12.30 3.36 1.46
CA VAL A 204 -11.02 2.65 1.34
C VAL A 204 -10.24 2.78 2.64
N LEU A 205 -10.04 1.64 3.31
CA LEU A 205 -9.33 1.57 4.59
C LEU A 205 -7.82 1.41 4.40
N ALA A 206 -7.40 0.66 3.39
CA ALA A 206 -5.99 0.45 3.08
C ALA A 206 -5.76 0.19 1.58
N VAL A 207 -4.56 0.45 1.10
CA VAL A 207 -4.09 0.12 -0.25
C VAL A 207 -2.86 -0.78 -0.14
N LEU A 208 -2.89 -1.92 -0.82
CA LEU A 208 -1.75 -2.77 -1.11
C LEU A 208 -1.21 -2.41 -2.51
N ARG A 209 0.07 -2.05 -2.57
CA ARG A 209 0.82 -1.96 -3.81
C ARG A 209 1.76 -3.15 -3.90
N THR A 210 1.50 -3.98 -4.91
CA THR A 210 2.35 -5.12 -5.29
C THR A 210 3.31 -4.68 -6.40
N GLY A 211 4.59 -4.63 -6.05
CA GLY A 211 5.66 -4.09 -6.88
C GLY A 211 6.78 -3.62 -5.94
N PRO A 212 8.06 -3.65 -6.34
CA PRO A 212 9.12 -3.07 -5.53
C PRO A 212 8.72 -1.67 -5.05
N ALA A 213 8.83 -1.47 -3.74
CA ALA A 213 8.76 -0.17 -3.10
C ALA A 213 9.53 0.83 -3.97
N VAL A 214 8.88 1.92 -4.39
CA VAL A 214 9.56 3.00 -5.12
C VAL A 214 10.74 3.43 -4.24
N PRO A 215 11.99 3.19 -4.69
CA PRO A 215 13.14 3.42 -3.83
C PRO A 215 13.23 4.88 -3.40
N ASP A 216 13.74 5.15 -2.20
CA ASP A 216 13.82 6.52 -1.65
C ASP A 216 14.57 7.50 -2.57
N TRP A 217 15.54 7.01 -3.35
CA TRP A 217 16.27 7.82 -4.32
C TRP A 217 15.36 8.40 -5.41
N TYR A 218 14.23 7.77 -5.72
CA TYR A 218 13.30 8.29 -6.70
C TYR A 218 12.69 9.62 -6.24
N GLY A 219 12.46 9.81 -4.94
CA GLY A 219 11.98 11.08 -4.39
C GLY A 219 12.95 12.25 -4.60
N GLN A 220 14.21 11.96 -4.92
CA GLN A 220 15.23 12.96 -5.26
C GLN A 220 15.22 13.31 -6.76
N LEU A 221 14.56 12.51 -7.59
CA LEU A 221 14.35 12.81 -9.00
C LEU A 221 13.11 13.69 -9.16
N SER A 222 13.27 14.82 -9.84
CA SER A 222 12.17 15.71 -10.18
C SER A 222 12.24 16.06 -11.65
N SER A 223 11.08 15.98 -12.31
CA SER A 223 10.89 16.35 -13.70
C SER A 223 9.69 17.28 -13.80
N ALA A 224 9.93 18.51 -14.22
CA ALA A 224 8.88 19.53 -14.30
C ALA A 224 7.75 19.13 -15.28
N LEU A 225 8.08 18.33 -16.30
CA LEU A 225 7.08 17.82 -17.24
C LEU A 225 6.24 16.72 -16.60
N ASP A 226 6.86 15.76 -15.91
CA ASP A 226 6.15 14.65 -15.25
C ASP A 226 5.19 15.18 -14.18
N THR A 227 5.62 16.16 -13.38
CA THR A 227 4.75 16.85 -12.41
C THR A 227 3.58 17.55 -13.10
N ARG A 228 3.84 18.28 -14.21
CA ARG A 228 2.78 18.99 -14.94
C ARG A 228 1.76 18.02 -15.55
N MET A 229 2.20 16.84 -16.00
CA MET A 229 1.34 15.85 -16.63
C MET A 229 0.68 14.89 -15.62
N GLY A 230 0.90 15.07 -14.31
CA GLY A 230 0.29 14.25 -13.27
C GLY A 230 0.79 12.81 -13.26
N PHE A 231 2.08 12.59 -13.57
CA PHE A 231 2.68 11.26 -13.54
C PHE A 231 2.69 10.69 -12.12
N GLU A 232 2.24 9.44 -11.99
CA GLU A 232 2.35 8.65 -10.77
C GLU A 232 3.12 7.38 -11.06
N VAL A 233 4.24 7.17 -10.35
CA VAL A 233 4.93 5.87 -10.34
C VAL A 233 4.18 4.91 -9.41
N LEU A 234 3.97 3.69 -9.88
CA LEU A 234 3.26 2.62 -9.18
C LEU A 234 4.19 1.46 -8.81
N GLU A 235 5.19 1.19 -9.65
CA GLU A 235 6.20 0.14 -9.48
C GLU A 235 7.52 0.63 -10.06
N LEU A 236 8.64 0.39 -9.39
CA LEU A 236 9.96 0.79 -9.90
C LEU A 236 11.02 -0.29 -9.65
N GLY A 237 11.49 -0.90 -10.73
CA GLY A 237 12.67 -1.75 -10.76
C GLY A 237 13.41 -1.65 -12.10
N ALA A 238 14.63 -2.18 -12.14
CA ALA A 238 15.44 -2.20 -13.36
C ALA A 238 14.77 -3.00 -14.49
N GLU A 239 14.14 -4.14 -14.16
CA GLU A 239 13.49 -5.02 -15.15
C GLU A 239 12.08 -4.56 -15.51
N ARG A 240 11.43 -3.81 -14.62
CA ARG A 240 10.01 -3.48 -14.72
C ARG A 240 9.68 -2.18 -14.02
N VAL A 241 8.99 -1.28 -14.72
CA VAL A 241 8.46 -0.03 -14.15
C VAL A 241 7.00 0.11 -14.55
N VAL A 242 6.15 0.51 -13.61
CA VAL A 242 4.73 0.79 -13.84
C VAL A 242 4.42 2.19 -13.35
N GLY A 243 3.65 2.94 -14.12
CA GLY A 243 3.19 4.27 -13.75
C GLY A 243 2.02 4.70 -14.60
N ARG A 244 1.37 5.80 -14.24
CA ARG A 244 0.16 6.27 -14.90
C ARG A 244 0.10 7.79 -15.00
N MET A 245 -0.74 8.29 -15.89
CA MET A 245 -1.09 9.71 -16.02
C MET A 245 -2.61 9.84 -16.20
N PRO A 246 -3.24 10.91 -15.67
CA PRO A 246 -4.66 11.16 -15.89
C PRO A 246 -4.89 11.58 -17.33
N VAL A 247 -6.03 11.22 -17.91
CA VAL A 247 -6.43 11.71 -19.24
C VAL A 247 -6.75 13.20 -19.19
N GLU A 248 -7.35 13.65 -18.08
CA GLU A 248 -7.57 15.06 -17.81
C GLU A 248 -6.25 15.84 -17.80
N GLY A 249 -6.25 17.03 -18.43
CA GLY A 249 -5.04 17.85 -18.60
C GLY A 249 -4.07 17.37 -19.70
N ASN A 250 -4.17 16.12 -20.14
CA ASN A 250 -3.30 15.50 -21.13
C ASN A 250 -4.01 15.19 -22.46
N THR A 251 -5.02 15.99 -22.82
CA THR A 251 -5.82 15.81 -24.03
C THR A 251 -5.31 16.63 -25.22
N GLN A 252 -5.56 16.12 -26.43
CA GLN A 252 -5.46 16.88 -27.68
C GLN A 252 -6.68 17.78 -27.86
N PRO A 253 -6.68 18.75 -28.80
CA PRO A 253 -7.78 19.71 -28.98
C PRO A 253 -9.18 19.09 -29.19
N MET A 254 -9.24 17.82 -29.63
CA MET A 254 -10.48 17.06 -29.77
C MET A 254 -10.98 16.40 -28.47
N GLY A 255 -10.36 16.68 -27.32
CA GLY A 255 -10.73 16.12 -26.02
C GLY A 255 -10.37 14.64 -25.83
N LEU A 256 -9.48 14.10 -26.67
CA LEU A 256 -8.97 12.73 -26.55
C LEU A 256 -7.60 12.72 -25.90
N TRP A 257 -7.17 11.61 -25.31
CA TRP A 257 -5.79 11.39 -24.88
C TRP A 257 -4.79 11.78 -26.00
N HIS A 258 -3.80 12.60 -25.65
CA HIS A 258 -2.83 13.12 -26.61
C HIS A 258 -1.81 12.04 -26.98
N GLY A 259 -1.53 11.84 -28.27
CA GLY A 259 -0.52 10.86 -28.72
C GLY A 259 0.86 11.11 -28.09
N GLY A 260 1.28 12.38 -28.06
CA GLY A 260 2.49 12.82 -27.33
C GLY A 260 2.48 12.52 -25.82
N ALA A 261 1.34 12.49 -25.14
CA ALA A 261 1.29 12.08 -23.73
C ALA A 261 1.63 10.59 -23.57
N SER A 262 1.28 9.76 -24.56
CA SER A 262 1.76 8.37 -24.61
C SER A 262 3.29 8.30 -24.72
N CYS A 263 3.89 9.17 -25.54
CA CYS A 263 5.34 9.20 -25.70
C CYS A 263 6.04 9.67 -24.41
N VAL A 264 5.51 10.70 -23.73
CA VAL A 264 6.05 11.14 -22.45
C VAL A 264 5.95 10.02 -21.42
N LEU A 265 4.77 9.41 -21.23
CA LEU A 265 4.61 8.31 -20.28
C LEU A 265 5.57 7.15 -20.59
N ALA A 266 5.74 6.78 -21.86
CA ALA A 266 6.67 5.72 -22.24
C ALA A 266 8.13 6.07 -21.98
N GLU A 267 8.56 7.27 -22.35
CA GLU A 267 9.92 7.77 -22.13
C GLU A 267 10.25 7.84 -20.64
N THR A 268 9.34 8.38 -19.83
CA THR A 268 9.49 8.51 -18.37
C THR A 268 9.67 7.14 -17.73
N LEU A 269 8.80 6.17 -18.03
CA LEU A 269 8.89 4.83 -17.46
C LEU A 269 10.20 4.11 -17.81
N ALA A 270 10.59 4.12 -19.08
CA ALA A 270 11.82 3.47 -19.53
C ALA A 270 13.07 4.16 -18.98
N SER A 271 13.07 5.50 -18.92
CA SER A 271 14.20 6.26 -18.36
C SER A 271 14.39 5.98 -16.87
N ILE A 272 13.31 5.93 -16.10
CA ILE A 272 13.35 5.57 -14.68
C ILE A 272 13.91 4.15 -14.49
N GLY A 273 13.47 3.19 -15.31
CA GLY A 273 13.99 1.81 -15.28
C GLY A 273 15.48 1.77 -15.60
N ALA A 274 15.91 2.52 -16.63
CA ALA A 274 17.31 2.62 -17.00
C ALA A 274 18.17 3.26 -15.89
N VAL A 275 17.65 4.27 -15.19
CA VAL A 275 18.32 4.85 -14.00
C VAL A 275 18.45 3.80 -12.89
N ALA A 276 17.37 3.05 -12.61
CA ALA A 276 17.39 1.99 -11.60
C ALA A 276 18.44 0.90 -11.89
N HIS A 277 18.69 0.61 -13.18
CA HIS A 277 19.75 -0.30 -13.61
C HIS A 277 21.16 0.33 -13.58
N ALA A 278 21.26 1.65 -13.78
CA ALA A 278 22.52 2.35 -13.95
C ALA A 278 23.17 2.80 -12.63
N LEU A 279 22.36 3.12 -11.62
CA LEU A 279 22.85 3.61 -10.34
C LEU A 279 23.63 2.54 -9.56
N PRO A 280 24.62 2.94 -8.74
CA PRO A 280 25.12 4.32 -8.55
C PRO A 280 26.18 4.74 -9.58
N ASP A 281 26.61 3.84 -10.46
CA ASP A 281 27.84 4.00 -11.25
C ASP A 281 27.65 4.86 -12.52
N ARG A 282 26.42 4.88 -13.05
CA ARG A 282 26.09 5.44 -14.36
C ARG A 282 24.83 6.28 -14.31
N LEU A 283 24.69 7.14 -15.31
CA LEU A 283 23.47 7.88 -15.63
C LEU A 283 22.82 7.30 -16.88
N ALA A 284 21.51 7.42 -16.98
CA ALA A 284 20.74 7.04 -18.17
C ALA A 284 20.32 8.29 -18.95
N VAL A 285 20.43 8.22 -20.28
CA VAL A 285 19.98 9.27 -21.20
C VAL A 285 19.15 8.64 -22.31
N GLY A 286 17.94 9.12 -22.54
CA GLY A 286 17.09 8.68 -23.66
C GLY A 286 17.76 8.95 -25.01
N VAL A 287 17.73 7.96 -25.91
CA VAL A 287 18.35 8.04 -27.24
C VAL A 287 17.29 8.04 -28.34
N ASP A 288 16.41 7.05 -28.31
CA ASP A 288 15.31 6.93 -29.26
C ASP A 288 14.08 6.34 -28.58
N LEU A 289 12.92 6.82 -29.05
CA LEU A 289 11.63 6.24 -28.74
C LEU A 289 10.83 6.09 -30.03
N ASN A 290 10.09 4.99 -30.13
CA ASN A 290 9.03 4.83 -31.11
C ASN A 290 7.74 4.42 -30.41
N ALA A 291 6.61 4.83 -30.96
CA ALA A 291 5.29 4.56 -30.38
C ALA A 291 4.26 4.33 -31.49
N THR A 292 3.41 3.32 -31.31
CA THR A 292 2.24 3.03 -32.15
C THR A 292 0.98 3.19 -31.32
N HIS A 293 0.12 4.12 -31.70
CA HIS A 293 -1.18 4.34 -31.06
C HIS A 293 -2.23 3.39 -31.62
N HIS A 294 -2.88 2.62 -30.74
CA HIS A 294 -3.86 1.60 -31.10
C HIS A 294 -5.31 2.05 -30.86
N ARG A 295 -5.53 2.90 -29.85
CA ARG A 295 -6.88 3.26 -29.38
C ARG A 295 -6.93 4.66 -28.80
N SER A 296 -8.07 5.33 -28.95
CA SER A 296 -8.38 6.61 -28.31
C SER A 296 -8.99 6.42 -26.92
N VAL A 297 -8.62 7.30 -25.99
CA VAL A 297 -9.17 7.36 -24.61
C VAL A 297 -9.75 8.75 -24.38
N ARG A 298 -10.83 8.87 -23.60
CA ARG A 298 -11.56 10.14 -23.37
C ARG A 298 -11.51 10.66 -21.93
N SER A 299 -11.32 9.77 -20.96
CA SER A 299 -11.38 10.07 -19.54
C SER A 299 -10.67 8.96 -18.75
N GLY A 300 -10.51 9.16 -17.45
CA GLY A 300 -9.88 8.17 -16.57
C GLY A 300 -8.36 8.27 -16.61
N TRP A 301 -7.68 7.13 -16.49
CA TRP A 301 -6.22 7.03 -16.46
C TRP A 301 -5.68 6.22 -17.64
N VAL A 302 -4.43 6.52 -18.00
CA VAL A 302 -3.62 5.66 -18.87
C VAL A 302 -2.47 5.12 -18.04
N THR A 303 -2.42 3.79 -17.91
CA THR A 303 -1.39 3.08 -17.16
C THR A 303 -0.39 2.46 -18.11
N GLY A 304 0.90 2.75 -17.90
CA GLY A 304 2.01 2.21 -18.66
C GLY A 304 2.80 1.19 -17.87
N THR A 305 3.22 0.15 -18.58
CA THR A 305 4.13 -0.88 -18.08
C THR A 305 5.35 -0.90 -19.00
N ALA A 306 6.52 -0.56 -18.48
CA ALA A 306 7.80 -0.73 -19.14
C ALA A 306 8.46 -2.04 -18.67
N THR A 307 8.78 -2.93 -19.60
CA THR A 307 9.48 -4.20 -19.36
C THR A 307 10.82 -4.17 -20.08
N ALA A 308 11.90 -4.48 -19.38
CA ALA A 308 13.23 -4.48 -19.95
C ALA A 308 13.36 -5.56 -21.04
N LEU A 309 13.73 -5.14 -22.24
CA LEU A 309 14.17 -6.02 -23.33
C LEU A 309 15.66 -6.32 -23.23
N ARG A 310 16.44 -5.38 -22.68
CA ARG A 310 17.89 -5.51 -22.49
C ARG A 310 18.37 -4.58 -21.38
N LEU A 311 19.17 -5.14 -20.46
CA LEU A 311 19.89 -4.41 -19.41
C LEU A 311 21.40 -4.59 -19.62
N GLY A 312 21.99 -3.75 -20.47
CA GLY A 312 23.41 -3.83 -20.84
C GLY A 312 24.31 -2.95 -19.98
N ARG A 313 25.61 -2.95 -20.29
CA ARG A 313 26.61 -2.07 -19.65
C ARG A 313 26.56 -0.61 -20.15
N THR A 314 26.14 -0.42 -21.39
CA THR A 314 26.15 0.89 -22.09
C THR A 314 24.80 1.27 -22.68
N VAL A 315 23.84 0.35 -22.72
CA VAL A 315 22.50 0.54 -23.28
C VAL A 315 21.50 -0.26 -22.46
N ALA A 316 20.37 0.36 -22.12
CA ALA A 316 19.16 -0.30 -21.65
C ALA A 316 18.04 -0.07 -22.67
N MET A 317 17.16 -1.06 -22.85
CA MET A 317 16.04 -0.97 -23.79
C MET A 317 14.79 -1.58 -23.15
N TYR A 318 13.66 -0.91 -23.35
CA TYR A 318 12.37 -1.31 -22.79
C TYR A 318 11.30 -1.39 -23.87
N GLU A 319 10.42 -2.38 -23.74
CA GLU A 319 9.09 -2.36 -24.35
C GLU A 319 8.14 -1.70 -23.36
N VAL A 320 7.32 -0.77 -23.84
CA VAL A 320 6.29 -0.13 -23.02
C VAL A 320 4.91 -0.39 -23.62
N VAL A 321 4.02 -0.91 -22.80
CA VAL A 321 2.61 -1.11 -23.15
C VAL A 321 1.76 -0.18 -22.29
N LEU A 322 0.96 0.67 -22.94
CA LEU A 322 -0.02 1.55 -22.28
C LEU A 322 -1.42 0.98 -22.44
N VAL A 323 -2.20 0.99 -21.36
CA VAL A 323 -3.60 0.54 -21.31
C VAL A 323 -4.50 1.61 -20.67
N ASP A 324 -5.79 1.59 -21.03
CA ASP A 324 -6.84 2.35 -20.33
C ASP A 324 -7.30 1.64 -19.05
N ASP A 325 -8.20 2.25 -18.29
CA ASP A 325 -8.75 1.68 -17.04
C ASP A 325 -9.47 0.34 -17.25
N ASP A 326 -9.99 0.10 -18.46
CA ASP A 326 -10.61 -1.18 -18.84
C ASP A 326 -9.57 -2.23 -19.29
N GLY A 327 -8.27 -1.95 -19.16
CA GLY A 327 -7.17 -2.82 -19.55
C GLY A 327 -6.98 -2.93 -21.07
N ARG A 328 -7.62 -2.09 -21.87
CA ARG A 328 -7.49 -2.13 -23.34
C ARG A 328 -6.23 -1.40 -23.75
N ARG A 329 -5.47 -2.03 -24.66
CA ARG A 329 -4.22 -1.46 -25.18
C ARG A 329 -4.45 -0.13 -25.93
N VAL A 330 -3.80 0.92 -25.46
CA VAL A 330 -3.82 2.29 -25.99
C VAL A 330 -2.62 2.55 -26.89
N CYS A 331 -1.43 2.16 -26.44
CA CYS A 331 -0.17 2.41 -27.14
C CYS A 331 0.83 1.27 -26.89
N THR A 332 1.69 0.99 -27.86
CA THR A 332 2.90 0.20 -27.66
C THR A 332 4.09 1.02 -28.11
N ALA A 333 5.12 1.09 -27.29
CA ALA A 333 6.32 1.85 -27.54
C ALA A 333 7.57 1.03 -27.24
N ARG A 334 8.69 1.44 -27.83
CA ARG A 334 10.02 0.95 -27.47
C ARG A 334 10.92 2.14 -27.23
N VAL A 335 11.66 2.10 -26.14
CA VAL A 335 12.57 3.18 -25.73
C VAL A 335 13.97 2.60 -25.52
N THR A 336 14.97 3.32 -26.02
CA THR A 336 16.38 3.02 -25.82
C THR A 336 17.03 4.12 -24.98
N CYS A 337 17.74 3.72 -23.94
CA CYS A 337 18.53 4.62 -23.10
C CYS A 337 20.02 4.25 -23.20
N GLN A 338 20.89 5.25 -23.37
CA GLN A 338 22.33 5.09 -23.24
C GLN A 338 22.75 5.24 -21.77
N LEU A 339 23.66 4.37 -21.32
CA LEU A 339 24.21 4.39 -19.96
C LEU A 339 25.62 5.00 -19.97
N VAL A 340 25.72 6.25 -19.52
CA VAL A 340 26.96 7.03 -19.52
C VAL A 340 27.58 7.06 -18.13
N ALA A 341 28.90 7.27 -18.05
CA ALA A 341 29.57 7.38 -16.76
C ALA A 341 29.03 8.57 -15.95
N GLY A 342 28.83 8.38 -14.65
CA GLY A 342 28.39 9.45 -13.76
C GLY A 342 29.45 10.55 -13.58
N PRO A 343 29.03 11.78 -13.21
CA PRO A 343 29.97 12.86 -12.91
C PRO A 343 30.91 12.43 -11.78
N GLY A 344 32.21 12.27 -12.10
CA GLY A 344 33.25 11.81 -11.17
C GLY A 344 34.02 10.57 -11.63
N GLN A 345 33.51 9.81 -12.61
CA GLN A 345 34.22 8.67 -13.21
C GLN A 345 34.61 9.01 -14.65
N SER A 346 35.86 9.47 -14.86
CA SER A 346 36.41 9.64 -16.20
C SER A 346 36.54 8.28 -16.90
N SER A 347 35.86 8.09 -18.04
CA SER A 347 36.06 6.91 -18.90
C SER A 347 37.54 6.78 -19.28
N PRO A 348 38.18 5.60 -19.10
CA PRO A 348 39.45 5.34 -19.77
C PRO A 348 39.18 5.29 -21.28
N ARG A 349 39.93 6.10 -22.03
CA ARG A 349 39.91 6.11 -23.50
C ARG A 349 40.43 4.80 -24.07
#